data_AF-A0A223PBB4-F1
#
_entry.id   AF-A0A223PBB4-F1
#
_cell.length_a   1.000
_cell.length_b   1.000
_cell.length_c   1.000
_cell.angle_alpha   90.00
_cell.angle_beta   90.00
_cell.angle_gamma   90.00
#
_symmetry.space_group_name_H-M   'P 1'
#
loop_
_entity.id
_entity.type
_entity.pdbx_description
1 polymer ?
#
loop_
_entity_poly.entity_id
_entity_poly.type
_entity_poly.pdbx_seq_one_letter_code
_entity_poly.pdbx_strand_id
1 'polypeptide(L)'
;MTTLTDQFSAATKANFEAQVALFNQFASKTFEGVEKLVDLNLKATKSSLEETHDAVQKLLTAKDAQEFFSLSGAQAQPSVEKGIAYGRHVAGIFSSTQAELTKTAEAQLAEVNRKVISMIDEASKNAPAGTEGAISFVKTTIGNLNAGYEQLTKSAKQAAEAMEANVTTAVDQLSQATVKATSRGSKK
;
A
#
# COMPACT_ATOMS: atom_id res chain seq x y z
N MET A 1 -28.44 8.32 38.44
CA MET A 1 -29.07 8.35 37.11
C MET A 1 -28.26 9.30 36.25
N THR A 2 -27.45 8.80 35.33
CA THR A 2 -26.76 9.65 34.34
C THR A 2 -27.80 10.19 33.39
N THR A 3 -27.82 11.51 33.20
CA THR A 3 -28.82 12.17 32.36
C THR A 3 -28.57 11.86 30.88
N LEU A 4 -29.60 12.04 30.04
CA LEU A 4 -29.48 11.90 28.59
C LEU A 4 -28.35 12.79 28.02
N THR A 5 -28.12 13.94 28.66
CA THR A 5 -27.05 14.90 28.37
C THR A 5 -25.65 14.34 28.67
N ASP A 6 -25.49 13.60 29.77
CA ASP A 6 -24.20 12.97 30.13
C ASP A 6 -23.82 11.86 29.15
N GLN A 7 -24.79 11.05 28.72
CA GLN A 7 -24.56 10.02 27.69
C GLN A 7 -24.21 10.63 26.34
N PHE A 8 -24.86 11.73 25.96
CA PHE A 8 -24.58 12.42 24.71
C PHE A 8 -23.17 13.03 24.70
N SER A 9 -22.78 13.69 25.80
CA SER A 9 -21.44 14.24 25.97
C SER A 9 -20.35 13.15 25.92
N ALA A 10 -20.57 12.02 26.60
CA ALA A 10 -19.65 10.88 26.56
C ALA A 10 -19.54 10.26 25.15
N ALA A 11 -20.67 10.12 24.44
CA ALA A 11 -20.69 9.61 23.07
C ALA A 11 -19.98 10.55 22.09
N THR A 12 -20.17 11.87 22.20
CA THR A 12 -19.45 12.86 21.37
C THR A 12 -17.95 12.79 21.63
N LYS A 13 -17.53 12.71 22.91
CA LYS A 13 -16.12 12.59 23.28
C LYS A 13 -15.49 11.30 22.72
N ALA A 14 -16.14 10.16 22.89
CA ALA A 14 -15.65 8.88 22.37
C ALA A 14 -15.54 8.88 20.84
N ASN A 15 -16.47 9.54 20.13
CA ASN A 15 -16.39 9.69 18.67
C ASN A 15 -15.22 10.60 18.24
N PHE A 16 -14.92 11.65 18.99
CA PHE A 16 -13.77 12.50 18.72
C PHE A 16 -12.45 11.77 18.96
N GLU A 17 -12.33 11.05 20.08
CA GLU A 17 -11.16 10.21 20.39
C GLU A 17 -10.93 9.14 19.33
N ALA A 18 -12.00 8.48 18.84
CA ALA A 18 -11.91 7.52 17.75
C ALA A 18 -11.41 8.15 16.44
N GLN A 19 -11.89 9.35 16.09
CA GLN A 19 -11.43 10.06 14.89
C GLN A 19 -9.96 10.47 14.98
N VAL A 20 -9.51 10.94 16.15
CA VAL A 20 -8.10 11.28 16.39
C VAL A 20 -7.23 10.02 16.33
N ALA A 21 -7.69 8.91 16.92
CA ALA A 21 -6.97 7.63 16.89
C ALA A 21 -6.81 7.11 15.46
N LEU A 22 -7.87 7.15 14.65
CA LEU A 22 -7.82 6.82 13.23
C LEU A 22 -6.80 7.68 12.50
N PHE A 23 -6.89 9.00 12.64
CA PHE A 23 -5.98 9.90 11.96
C PHE A 23 -4.53 9.60 12.31
N ASN A 24 -4.24 9.37 13.60
CA ASN A 24 -2.90 8.99 14.06
C ASN A 24 -2.45 7.66 13.46
N GLN A 25 -3.33 6.66 13.39
CA GLN A 25 -2.99 5.36 12.82
C GLN A 25 -2.71 5.46 11.31
N PHE A 26 -3.54 6.23 10.58
CA PHE A 26 -3.31 6.53 9.16
C PHE A 26 -1.97 7.24 8.95
N ALA A 27 -1.71 8.31 9.70
CA ALA A 27 -0.47 9.05 9.63
C ALA A 27 0.72 8.13 9.91
N SER A 28 0.67 7.33 10.98
CA SER A 28 1.72 6.36 11.32
C SER A 28 1.99 5.38 10.19
N LYS A 29 0.94 4.79 9.59
CA LYS A 29 1.11 3.84 8.47
C LYS A 29 1.64 4.50 7.20
N THR A 30 1.27 5.73 6.92
CA THR A 30 1.88 6.50 5.84
C THR A 30 3.37 6.77 6.10
N PHE A 31 3.74 7.17 7.33
CA PHE A 31 5.14 7.36 7.70
C PHE A 31 5.96 6.07 7.60
N GLU A 32 5.44 4.94 8.07
CA GLU A 32 6.08 3.61 7.89
C GLU A 32 6.34 3.30 6.40
N GLY A 33 5.40 3.65 5.51
CA GLY A 33 5.57 3.51 4.06
C GLY A 33 6.71 4.39 3.52
N VAL A 34 6.80 5.63 3.98
CA VAL A 34 7.89 6.56 3.62
C VAL A 34 9.24 6.05 4.14
N GLU A 35 9.30 5.56 5.38
CA GLU A 35 10.52 4.98 5.95
C GLU A 35 11.03 3.81 5.10
N LYS A 36 10.13 2.92 4.67
CA LYS A 36 10.48 1.81 3.76
C LYS A 36 11.02 2.31 2.42
N LEU A 37 10.48 3.40 1.87
CA LEU A 37 11.00 4.01 0.63
C LEU A 37 12.39 4.60 0.84
N VAL A 38 12.62 5.30 1.96
CA VAL A 38 13.94 5.85 2.30
C VAL A 38 14.96 4.73 2.47
N ASP A 39 14.62 3.70 3.24
CA ASP A 39 15.47 2.50 3.42
C ASP A 39 15.80 1.82 2.09
N LEU A 40 14.81 1.68 1.19
CA LEU A 40 15.02 1.15 -0.16
C LEU A 40 16.01 2.00 -0.96
N ASN A 41 15.88 3.32 -0.94
CA ASN A 41 16.78 4.23 -1.64
C ASN A 41 18.21 4.14 -1.09
N LEU A 42 18.37 4.10 0.24
CA LEU A 42 19.68 3.95 0.87
C LEU A 42 20.34 2.61 0.49
N LYS A 43 19.57 1.51 0.49
CA LYS A 43 20.06 0.19 0.05
C LYS A 43 20.47 0.19 -1.42
N ALA A 44 19.66 0.80 -2.29
CA ALA A 44 19.98 0.92 -3.70
C ALA A 44 21.28 1.72 -3.93
N THR A 45 21.42 2.88 -3.28
CA THR A 45 22.63 3.71 -3.36
C THR A 45 23.85 2.96 -2.84
N LYS A 46 23.74 2.29 -1.70
CA LYS A 46 24.84 1.50 -1.12
C LYS A 46 25.27 0.37 -2.07
N SER A 47 24.32 -0.41 -2.59
CA SER A 47 24.60 -1.47 -3.57
C SER A 47 25.29 -0.91 -4.81
N SER A 48 24.79 0.19 -5.37
CA SER A 48 25.39 0.81 -6.55
C SER A 48 26.81 1.33 -6.31
N LEU A 49 27.12 1.84 -5.11
CA LEU A 49 28.47 2.28 -4.74
C LEU A 49 29.43 1.09 -4.63
N GLU A 50 29.04 0.02 -3.95
CA GLU A 50 29.84 -1.21 -3.82
C GLU A 50 30.13 -1.83 -5.20
N GLU A 51 29.13 -1.87 -6.07
CA GLU A 51 29.28 -2.40 -7.43
C GLU A 51 30.12 -1.50 -8.32
N THR A 52 30.02 -0.18 -8.19
CA THR A 52 30.87 0.76 -8.93
C THR A 52 32.33 0.58 -8.54
N HIS A 53 32.61 0.37 -7.25
CA HIS A 53 33.95 0.06 -6.78
C HIS A 53 34.49 -1.22 -7.42
N ASP A 54 33.72 -2.31 -7.36
CA ASP A 54 34.11 -3.60 -7.96
C ASP A 54 34.27 -3.51 -9.49
N ALA A 55 33.39 -2.76 -10.14
CA ALA A 55 33.44 -2.47 -11.57
C ALA A 55 34.73 -1.74 -11.96
N VAL A 56 35.05 -0.66 -11.26
CA VAL A 56 36.28 0.11 -11.48
C VAL A 56 37.49 -0.77 -11.27
N GLN A 57 37.52 -1.58 -10.20
CA GLN A 57 38.62 -2.49 -9.95
C GLN A 57 38.80 -3.49 -11.11
N LYS A 58 37.72 -4.12 -11.58
CA LYS A 58 37.76 -5.06 -12.71
C LYS A 58 38.24 -4.39 -14.00
N LEU A 59 37.74 -3.19 -14.30
CA LEU A 59 38.13 -2.42 -15.49
C LEU A 59 39.59 -2.00 -15.45
N LEU A 60 40.11 -1.59 -14.28
CA LEU A 60 41.52 -1.22 -14.09
C LEU A 60 42.47 -2.42 -14.21
N THR A 61 41.99 -3.63 -13.91
CA THR A 61 42.77 -4.87 -14.04
C THR A 61 42.63 -5.56 -15.40
N ALA A 62 41.92 -4.96 -16.35
CA ALA A 62 41.76 -5.51 -17.69
C ALA A 62 43.12 -5.59 -18.41
N LYS A 63 43.42 -6.73 -19.03
CA LYS A 63 44.71 -7.03 -19.67
C LYS A 63 44.83 -6.40 -21.05
N ASP A 64 43.71 -6.17 -21.72
CA ASP A 64 43.64 -5.59 -23.05
C ASP A 64 42.29 -4.90 -23.31
N ALA A 65 42.18 -4.24 -24.48
CA ALA A 65 40.97 -3.54 -24.88
C ALA A 65 39.77 -4.47 -25.07
N GLN A 66 39.99 -5.73 -25.45
CA GLN A 66 38.91 -6.70 -25.66
C GLN A 66 38.31 -7.13 -24.32
N GLU A 67 39.14 -7.37 -23.30
CA GLU A 67 38.69 -7.64 -21.94
C GLU A 67 37.96 -6.42 -21.34
N PHE A 68 38.45 -5.20 -21.60
CA PHE A 68 37.78 -3.96 -21.18
C PHE A 68 36.36 -3.81 -21.74
N PHE A 69 36.18 -3.99 -23.06
CA PHE A 69 34.85 -3.90 -23.69
C PHE A 69 33.92 -5.02 -23.20
N SER A 70 34.45 -6.23 -22.98
CA SER A 70 33.68 -7.35 -22.44
C SER A 70 33.19 -7.08 -21.03
N LEU A 71 34.06 -6.58 -20.15
CA LEU A 71 33.72 -6.19 -18.77
C LEU A 71 32.72 -5.03 -18.73
N SER A 72 32.87 -4.05 -19.62
CA SER A 72 31.94 -2.93 -19.75
C SER A 72 30.54 -3.39 -20.18
N GLY A 73 30.46 -4.28 -21.17
CA GLY A 73 29.19 -4.85 -21.65
C GLY A 73 28.49 -5.73 -20.60
N ALA A 74 29.26 -6.47 -19.79
CA ALA A 74 28.73 -7.37 -18.76
C ALA A 74 27.93 -6.64 -17.66
N GLN A 75 28.08 -5.32 -17.52
CA GLN A 75 27.35 -4.54 -16.51
C GLN A 75 25.97 -4.05 -16.94
N ALA A 76 25.65 -4.12 -18.24
CA ALA A 76 24.35 -3.64 -18.73
C ALA A 76 23.18 -4.48 -18.20
N GLN A 77 23.31 -5.81 -18.21
CA GLN A 77 22.24 -6.72 -17.75
C GLN A 77 21.95 -6.58 -16.24
N PRO A 78 22.95 -6.64 -15.33
CA PRO A 78 22.71 -6.45 -13.90
C PRO A 78 22.05 -5.10 -13.56
N SER A 79 22.36 -4.04 -14.31
CA SER A 79 21.76 -2.72 -14.12
C SER A 79 20.26 -2.70 -14.45
N VAL A 80 19.85 -3.38 -15.51
CA VAL A 80 18.44 -3.53 -15.90
C VAL A 80 17.66 -4.35 -14.86
N GLU A 81 18.22 -5.48 -14.43
CA GLU A 81 17.61 -6.35 -13.40
C GLU A 81 17.40 -5.60 -12.08
N LYS A 82 18.34 -4.73 -11.69
CA LYS A 82 18.22 -3.88 -10.49
C LYS A 82 17.16 -2.80 -10.63
N GLY A 83 17.08 -2.12 -11.77
CA GLY A 83 16.02 -1.14 -12.03
C GLY A 83 14.63 -1.77 -11.92
N ILE A 84 14.49 -2.98 -12.46
CA ILE A 84 13.29 -3.81 -12.34
C ILE A 84 12.99 -4.17 -10.88
N ALA A 85 13.99 -4.66 -10.14
CA ALA A 85 13.83 -5.04 -8.74
C ALA A 85 13.43 -3.82 -7.88
N TYR A 86 14.06 -2.67 -8.09
CA TYR A 86 13.72 -1.42 -7.43
C TYR A 86 12.25 -1.03 -7.70
N GLY A 87 11.81 -1.08 -8.97
CA GLY A 87 10.41 -0.82 -9.33
C GLY A 87 9.42 -1.76 -8.64
N ARG A 88 9.75 -3.05 -8.57
CA ARG A 88 8.94 -4.04 -7.82
C ARG A 88 8.90 -3.74 -6.32
N HIS A 89 10.01 -3.34 -5.72
CA HIS A 89 10.05 -2.97 -4.30
C HIS A 89 9.20 -1.73 -4.02
N VAL A 90 9.28 -0.69 -4.85
CA VAL A 90 8.42 0.49 -4.74
C VAL A 90 6.94 0.12 -4.82
N ALA A 91 6.57 -0.69 -5.81
CA ALA A 91 5.18 -1.16 -5.95
C ALA A 91 4.73 -1.97 -4.72
N GLY A 92 5.58 -2.86 -4.20
CA GLY A 92 5.30 -3.63 -2.99
C GLY A 92 5.11 -2.76 -1.74
N ILE A 93 5.90 -1.69 -1.59
CA ILE A 93 5.73 -0.74 -0.48
C ILE A 93 4.38 -0.03 -0.59
N PHE A 94 4.02 0.43 -1.78
CA PHE A 94 2.73 1.08 -2.01
C PHE A 94 1.55 0.13 -1.71
N SER A 95 1.55 -1.06 -2.30
CA SER A 95 0.49 -2.05 -2.11
C SER A 95 0.35 -2.50 -0.65
N SER A 96 1.46 -2.72 0.05
CA SER A 96 1.40 -3.09 1.49
C SER A 96 0.91 -1.94 2.36
N THR A 97 1.32 -0.70 2.07
CA THR A 97 0.83 0.49 2.81
C THR A 97 -0.66 0.69 2.57
N GLN A 98 -1.12 0.56 1.32
CA GLN A 98 -2.54 0.61 0.98
C GLN A 98 -3.34 -0.45 1.74
N ALA A 99 -2.86 -1.71 1.75
CA ALA A 99 -3.54 -2.80 2.43
C ALA A 99 -3.68 -2.55 3.95
N GLU A 100 -2.64 -2.05 4.61
CA GLU A 100 -2.67 -1.71 6.04
C GLU A 100 -3.63 -0.55 6.36
N LEU A 101 -3.69 0.46 5.48
CA LEU A 101 -4.64 1.57 5.61
C LEU A 101 -6.09 1.11 5.41
N THR A 102 -6.34 0.27 4.39
CA THR A 102 -7.66 -0.34 4.17
C THR A 102 -8.09 -1.14 5.39
N LYS A 103 -7.24 -2.03 5.88
CA LYS A 103 -7.49 -2.84 7.08
C LYS A 103 -7.80 -1.99 8.32
N THR A 104 -7.09 -0.88 8.49
CA THR A 104 -7.35 0.09 9.56
C THR A 104 -8.76 0.68 9.44
N ALA A 105 -9.17 1.06 8.23
CA ALA A 105 -10.52 1.55 7.97
C ALA A 105 -11.59 0.46 8.22
N GLU A 106 -11.35 -0.79 7.79
CA GLU A 106 -12.25 -1.93 8.03
C GLU A 106 -12.52 -2.12 9.52
N ALA A 107 -11.46 -2.15 10.31
CA ALA A 107 -11.53 -2.38 11.74
C ALA A 107 -12.39 -1.30 12.43
N GLN A 108 -12.19 -0.03 12.05
CA GLN A 108 -12.96 1.06 12.62
C GLN A 108 -14.43 1.03 12.21
N LEU A 109 -14.70 0.76 10.93
CA LEU A 109 -16.08 0.69 10.45
C LEU A 109 -16.84 -0.45 11.15
N ALA A 110 -16.20 -1.61 11.33
CA ALA A 110 -16.75 -2.72 12.08
C ALA A 110 -17.07 -2.32 13.53
N GLU A 111 -16.19 -1.56 14.18
CA GLU A 111 -16.43 -1.06 15.53
C GLU A 111 -17.60 -0.07 15.60
N VAL A 112 -17.68 0.87 14.67
CA VAL A 112 -18.79 1.83 14.57
C VAL A 112 -20.10 1.10 14.34
N ASN A 113 -20.16 0.17 13.39
CA ASN A 113 -21.35 -0.65 13.15
C ASN A 113 -21.80 -1.38 14.41
N ARG A 114 -20.87 -2.02 15.13
CA ARG A 114 -21.18 -2.72 16.37
C ARG A 114 -21.75 -1.78 17.44
N LYS A 115 -21.13 -0.60 17.63
CA LYS A 115 -21.59 0.41 18.59
C LYS A 115 -22.98 0.93 18.25
N VAL A 116 -23.23 1.24 16.98
CA VAL A 116 -24.52 1.76 16.52
C VAL A 116 -25.62 0.70 16.66
N ILE A 117 -25.35 -0.56 16.28
CA ILE A 117 -26.31 -1.67 16.48
C ILE A 117 -26.64 -1.82 17.97
N SER A 118 -25.64 -1.79 18.85
CA SER A 118 -25.85 -1.86 20.30
C SER A 118 -26.72 -0.72 20.81
N MET A 119 -26.50 0.51 20.35
CA MET A 119 -27.32 1.67 20.72
C MET A 119 -28.75 1.55 20.19
N ILE A 120 -28.94 1.02 18.98
CA ILE A 120 -30.27 0.78 18.41
C ILE A 120 -31.01 -0.29 19.22
N ASP A 121 -30.34 -1.37 19.63
CA ASP A 121 -30.95 -2.43 20.42
C ASP A 121 -31.32 -1.94 21.84
N GLU A 122 -30.48 -1.10 22.46
CA GLU A 122 -30.81 -0.44 23.74
C GLU A 122 -31.96 0.56 23.60
N ALA A 123 -31.97 1.36 22.53
CA ALA A 123 -33.04 2.30 22.26
C ALA A 123 -34.36 1.56 22.01
N SER A 124 -34.35 0.51 21.19
CA SER A 124 -35.53 -0.29 20.83
C SER A 124 -36.19 -0.94 22.05
N LYS A 125 -35.40 -1.39 23.03
CA LYS A 125 -35.92 -1.95 24.29
C LYS A 125 -36.63 -0.92 25.18
N ASN A 126 -36.29 0.36 25.01
CA ASN A 126 -36.78 1.46 25.83
C ASN A 126 -37.66 2.45 25.03
N ALA A 127 -37.99 2.13 23.77
CA ALA A 127 -38.60 3.09 22.85
C ALA A 127 -40.12 3.18 23.06
N PRO A 128 -40.70 4.40 23.10
CA PRO A 128 -42.14 4.60 23.02
C PRO A 128 -42.70 4.08 21.69
N ALA A 129 -43.97 3.68 21.68
CA ALA A 129 -44.69 3.31 20.46
C ALA A 129 -44.63 4.45 19.42
N GLY A 130 -44.33 4.12 18.15
CA GLY A 130 -44.22 5.08 17.04
C GLY A 130 -42.78 5.43 16.60
N THR A 131 -41.75 4.83 17.21
CA THR A 131 -40.33 5.05 16.90
C THR A 131 -39.75 4.07 15.85
N GLU A 132 -40.54 3.11 15.39
CA GLU A 132 -40.14 1.99 14.53
C GLU A 132 -39.61 2.45 13.16
N GLY A 133 -40.17 3.53 12.61
CA GLY A 133 -39.74 4.13 11.34
C GLY A 133 -38.35 4.76 11.42
N ALA A 134 -38.02 5.41 12.53
CA ALA A 134 -36.70 6.01 12.74
C ALA A 134 -35.61 4.94 12.92
N ILE A 135 -35.92 3.86 13.66
CA ILE A 135 -35.02 2.70 13.83
C ILE A 135 -34.74 2.02 12.47
N SER A 136 -35.78 1.84 11.65
CA SER A 136 -35.67 1.27 10.30
C SER A 136 -34.81 2.14 9.37
N PHE A 137 -35.00 3.46 9.42
CA PHE A 137 -34.20 4.41 8.65
C PHE A 137 -32.71 4.31 9.00
N VAL A 138 -32.37 4.33 10.30
CA VAL A 138 -30.97 4.22 10.75
C VAL A 138 -30.35 2.88 10.31
N LYS A 139 -31.07 1.76 10.46
CA LYS A 139 -30.61 0.45 9.97
C LYS A 139 -30.33 0.45 8.46
N THR A 140 -31.20 1.10 7.68
CA THR A 140 -31.05 1.22 6.22
C THR A 140 -29.85 2.08 5.84
N THR A 141 -29.63 3.21 6.54
CA THR A 141 -28.46 4.07 6.32
C THR A 141 -27.15 3.34 6.61
N ILE A 142 -27.09 2.52 7.67
CA ILE A 142 -25.93 1.68 7.98
C ILE A 142 -25.67 0.66 6.86
N GLY A 143 -26.72 0.00 6.37
CA GLY A 143 -26.60 -0.93 5.24
C GLY A 143 -26.00 -0.28 3.99
N ASN A 144 -26.44 0.93 3.66
CA ASN A 144 -25.93 1.68 2.50
C ASN A 144 -24.47 2.13 2.68
N LEU A 145 -24.04 2.47 3.90
CA LEU A 145 -22.65 2.80 4.20
C LEU A 145 -21.72 1.59 4.02
N ASN A 146 -22.17 0.40 4.43
CA ASN A 146 -21.40 -0.84 4.25
C ASN A 146 -21.20 -1.19 2.77
N ALA A 147 -22.21 -0.98 1.92
CA ALA A 147 -22.08 -1.19 0.48
C ALA A 147 -21.10 -0.20 -0.19
N GLY A 148 -21.13 1.08 0.22
CA GLY A 148 -20.17 2.08 -0.26
C GLY A 148 -18.72 1.77 0.15
N TYR A 149 -18.55 1.21 1.35
CA TYR A 149 -17.26 0.74 1.83
C TYR A 149 -16.72 -0.45 1.01
N GLU A 150 -17.54 -1.47 0.80
CA GLU A 150 -17.17 -2.66 0.01
C GLU A 150 -16.73 -2.26 -1.41
N GLN A 151 -17.42 -1.29 -2.01
CA GLN A 151 -17.05 -0.74 -3.31
C GLN A 151 -15.69 -0.02 -3.29
N LEU A 152 -15.41 0.79 -2.25
CA LEU A 152 -14.12 1.46 -2.10
C LEU A 152 -12.97 0.46 -1.93
N THR A 153 -13.13 -0.54 -1.06
CA THR A 153 -12.15 -1.61 -0.85
C THR A 153 -11.89 -2.39 -2.13
N LYS A 154 -12.95 -2.71 -2.88
CA LYS A 154 -12.83 -3.38 -4.18
C LYS A 154 -12.05 -2.53 -5.19
N SER A 155 -12.35 -1.23 -5.29
CA SER A 155 -11.63 -0.32 -6.18
C SER A 155 -10.16 -0.18 -5.79
N ALA A 156 -9.85 -0.09 -4.49
CA ALA A 156 -8.48 -0.06 -3.99
C ALA A 156 -7.71 -1.34 -4.38
N LYS A 157 -8.33 -2.52 -4.18
CA LYS A 157 -7.74 -3.81 -4.56
C LYS A 157 -7.48 -3.91 -6.06
N GLN A 158 -8.45 -3.52 -6.90
CA GLN A 158 -8.29 -3.49 -8.35
C GLN A 158 -7.15 -2.57 -8.79
N ALA A 159 -6.99 -1.41 -8.15
CA ALA A 159 -5.89 -0.49 -8.43
C ALA A 159 -4.53 -1.10 -8.07
N ALA A 160 -4.44 -1.82 -6.95
CA ALA A 160 -3.21 -2.52 -6.55
C ALA A 160 -2.86 -3.65 -7.53
N GLU A 161 -3.84 -4.48 -7.91
CA GLU A 161 -3.68 -5.56 -8.90
C GLU A 161 -3.25 -5.02 -10.27
N ALA A 162 -3.84 -3.91 -10.72
CA ALA A 162 -3.46 -3.26 -11.98
C ALA A 162 -2.02 -2.73 -11.94
N MET A 163 -1.58 -2.17 -10.81
CA MET A 163 -0.21 -1.70 -10.64
C MET A 163 0.79 -2.87 -10.70
N GLU A 164 0.48 -3.98 -10.02
CA GLU A 164 1.30 -5.20 -10.04
C GLU A 164 1.40 -5.80 -11.46
N ALA A 165 0.28 -5.85 -12.17
CA ALA A 165 0.23 -6.32 -13.56
C ALA A 165 1.06 -5.43 -14.50
N ASN A 166 0.99 -4.10 -14.34
CA ASN A 166 1.78 -3.15 -15.13
C ASN A 166 3.28 -3.29 -14.87
N VAL A 167 3.68 -3.49 -13.61
CA VAL A 167 5.08 -3.75 -13.27
C VAL A 167 5.55 -5.05 -13.89
N THR A 168 4.78 -6.13 -13.75
CA THR A 168 5.12 -7.44 -14.34
C THR A 168 5.27 -7.34 -15.86
N THR A 169 4.33 -6.67 -16.53
CA THR A 169 4.36 -6.46 -17.98
C THR A 169 5.60 -5.66 -18.41
N ALA A 170 5.94 -4.58 -17.69
CA ALA A 170 7.14 -3.80 -17.98
C ALA A 170 8.42 -4.65 -17.84
N VAL A 171 8.46 -5.53 -16.84
CA VAL A 171 9.58 -6.47 -16.65
C VAL A 171 9.67 -7.47 -17.79
N ASP A 172 8.55 -8.03 -18.22
CA ASP A 172 8.52 -9.00 -19.32
C ASP A 172 8.97 -8.36 -20.63
N GLN A 173 8.53 -7.12 -20.91
CA GLN A 173 8.95 -6.36 -22.09
C GLN A 173 10.45 -6.05 -22.07
N LEU A 174 10.99 -5.63 -20.91
CA LEU A 174 12.43 -5.38 -20.75
C LEU A 174 13.24 -6.67 -20.92
N SER A 175 12.79 -7.77 -20.33
CA SER A 175 13.43 -9.08 -20.45
C SER A 175 13.47 -9.55 -21.91
N GLN A 176 12.36 -9.41 -22.63
CA GLN A 176 12.29 -9.73 -24.06
C GLN A 176 13.17 -8.82 -24.93
N ALA A 177 13.27 -7.54 -24.60
CA ALA A 177 14.16 -6.60 -25.28
C ALA A 177 15.64 -6.97 -25.07
N THR A 178 16.03 -7.35 -23.85
CA THR A 178 17.37 -7.85 -23.54
C THR A 178 17.68 -9.13 -24.32
N VAL A 179 16.76 -10.11 -24.35
CA VAL A 179 16.93 -11.35 -25.15
C VAL A 179 17.08 -11.07 -26.65
N LYS A 180 16.31 -10.11 -27.19
CA LYS A 180 16.45 -9.66 -28.60
C LYS A 180 17.77 -8.96 -28.88
N ALA A 181 18.30 -8.19 -27.92
CA ALA A 181 19.58 -7.52 -28.06
C ALA A 181 20.74 -8.54 -28.04
N THR A 182 20.72 -9.51 -27.13
CA THR A 182 21.75 -10.55 -27.01
C THR A 182 21.77 -11.51 -28.20
N SER A 183 20.61 -11.88 -28.75
CA SER A 183 20.51 -12.73 -29.96
C SER A 183 20.94 -12.04 -31.25
N ARG A 184 20.86 -10.70 -31.33
CA ARG A 184 21.42 -9.91 -32.44
C ARG A 184 22.95 -9.79 -32.36
N GLY A 185 23.51 -9.74 -31.15
CA GLY A 185 24.96 -9.71 -30.92
C GLY A 185 25.66 -11.03 -31.28
N SER A 186 24.99 -12.16 -31.09
CA SER A 186 25.51 -13.51 -31.42
C SER A 186 25.54 -13.83 -32.93
N LYS A 187 24.90 -13.02 -33.78
CA LYS A 187 24.84 -13.24 -35.25
C LYS A 187 25.82 -12.39 -36.06
N LYS A 188 26.72 -11.64 -35.40
CA LYS A 188 27.74 -10.81 -36.05
C LYS A 188 29.14 -11.36 -35.81
#